data_AF-A0A939ZWG1-F1
#
_entry.id   AF-A0A939ZWG1-F1
#
_cell.length_a   1.000
_cell.length_b   1.000
_cell.length_c   1.000
_cell.angle_alpha   90.00
_cell.angle_beta   90.00
_cell.angle_gamma   90.00
#
_symmetry.space_group_name_H-M   'P 1'
#
loop_
_entity.id
_entity.type
_entity.pdbx_description
1 polymer ?
#
loop_
_entity_poly.entity_id
_entity_poly.type
_entity_poly.pdbx_seq_one_letter_code
_entity_poly.pdbx_strand_id
1 'polypeptide(L)'
;MYDLNSLGAVSYAGLDLICVFIILSVGILRRFYLKGISTGAEWVIYALGVCYSVNLVCDAVWALGESSGALSPGAFYLVNSVYFVTLMAGSACWFVYAMNALGRKRIARLSVLILLLLPAAAVACLAVTARSNGLLFYLSGAGKYERGSLFPVFAVINYGYICAAAAAALWSFCRRKGGVVIFLASLPVLGIALLHLVVQINYASIGFMLMLFILFWGEVLKFSAAHREQQRSLTRMSESLSRQEKQALLREQTARILAADYDSVFVVNSGTRFVTTLRLTAEYDSLVERLPEEQDFYKRVEDGVRRNVHPEDRDFIARQLSPANVETRLRLQQSFSLVYRTVKDGRSYYNRMKLARGDDPDYFVVGIKNIDAEITREIESEKQRHTLEMMKVFYGLAEDFACVLQINAGDGTDTLYTIDGNTAFPEDLRQPSMLYADRMALIRDSCVAPEDRLGFRRATHLENVRVQLERYKVYYYNFHLIVGGMSQNWQVKYIRSGSEPAGLVCGFRNTDREVNIIEQNRRLEKETERQNAFFNLFAADYVSAFYIDLDTGSFTAYKIQPQLEDALRIADFEEAMAAY
;
A
#
# COMPACT_ATOMS: atom_id res chain seq x y z
N MET A 1 7.13 86.23 -17.34
CA MET A 1 6.60 85.93 -15.99
C MET A 1 5.19 85.42 -16.21
N TYR A 2 5.01 84.10 -16.31
CA TYR A 2 3.70 83.49 -16.54
C TYR A 2 2.91 83.54 -15.24
N ASP A 3 1.65 84.00 -15.32
CA ASP A 3 0.72 84.11 -14.20
C ASP A 3 0.49 82.73 -13.54
N LEU A 4 1.14 82.50 -12.40
CA LEU A 4 0.95 81.32 -11.54
C LEU A 4 -0.53 81.14 -11.12
N ASN A 5 -1.32 82.21 -11.13
CA ASN A 5 -2.75 82.17 -10.82
C ASN A 5 -3.59 81.49 -11.92
N SER A 6 -3.17 81.58 -13.20
CA SER A 6 -3.89 80.95 -14.32
C SER A 6 -3.64 79.44 -14.42
N LEU A 7 -2.43 78.99 -14.10
CA LEU A 7 -2.08 77.56 -13.94
C LEU A 7 -2.76 76.95 -12.71
N GLY A 8 -2.93 77.72 -11.64
CA GLY A 8 -3.69 77.32 -10.45
C GLY A 8 -5.14 76.95 -10.80
N ALA A 9 -5.88 77.84 -11.46
CA ALA A 9 -7.30 77.63 -11.81
C ALA A 9 -7.55 76.38 -12.67
N VAL A 10 -6.70 76.09 -13.66
CA VAL A 10 -6.78 74.87 -14.49
C VAL A 10 -6.41 73.61 -13.69
N SER A 11 -5.53 73.73 -12.69
CA SER A 11 -5.17 72.66 -11.75
C SER A 11 -6.30 72.31 -10.78
N TYR A 12 -7.07 73.30 -10.30
CA TYR A 12 -8.21 73.06 -9.38
C TYR A 12 -9.32 72.24 -10.04
N ALA A 13 -9.74 72.60 -11.24
CA ALA A 13 -10.82 71.90 -11.94
C ALA A 13 -10.50 70.42 -12.25
N GLY A 14 -9.23 70.12 -12.57
CA GLY A 14 -8.79 68.74 -12.79
C GLY A 14 -8.81 67.88 -11.53
N LEU A 15 -8.47 68.47 -10.38
CA LEU A 15 -8.47 67.79 -9.09
C LEU A 15 -9.90 67.56 -8.55
N ASP A 16 -10.81 68.52 -8.78
CA ASP A 16 -12.23 68.35 -8.45
C ASP A 16 -12.88 67.26 -9.30
N LEU A 17 -12.50 67.14 -10.58
CA LEU A 17 -12.97 66.06 -11.46
C LEU A 17 -12.51 64.68 -10.95
N ILE A 18 -11.29 64.57 -10.43
CA ILE A 18 -10.79 63.34 -9.78
C ILE A 18 -11.63 63.01 -8.54
N CYS A 19 -11.98 64.01 -7.73
CA CYS A 19 -12.84 63.83 -6.56
C CYS A 19 -14.24 63.31 -6.96
N VAL A 20 -14.84 63.87 -8.01
CA VAL A 20 -16.11 63.39 -8.59
C VAL A 20 -15.98 61.93 -9.06
N PHE A 21 -14.90 61.59 -9.77
CA PHE A 21 -14.64 60.21 -10.22
C PHE A 21 -14.50 59.23 -9.05
N ILE A 22 -13.83 59.62 -7.97
CA ILE A 22 -13.71 58.79 -6.76
C ILE A 22 -15.09 58.56 -6.14
N ILE A 23 -15.92 59.60 -5.97
CA ILE A 23 -17.26 59.45 -5.40
C ILE A 23 -18.13 58.54 -6.29
N LEU A 24 -18.14 58.77 -7.60
CA LEU A 24 -18.93 57.98 -8.54
C LEU A 24 -18.46 56.52 -8.58
N SER A 25 -17.14 56.28 -8.61
CA SER A 25 -16.59 54.92 -8.60
C SER A 25 -16.95 54.19 -7.30
N VAL A 26 -16.79 54.82 -6.13
CA VAL A 26 -17.20 54.26 -4.84
C VAL A 26 -18.72 54.02 -4.82
N GLY A 27 -19.53 54.95 -5.34
CA GLY A 27 -20.99 54.84 -5.38
C GLY A 27 -21.53 53.73 -6.30
N ILE A 28 -20.89 53.52 -7.46
CA ILE A 28 -21.23 52.45 -8.41
C ILE A 28 -20.75 51.10 -7.88
N LEU A 29 -19.47 50.99 -7.53
CA LEU A 29 -18.86 49.75 -7.05
C LEU A 29 -19.48 49.30 -5.72
N ARG A 30 -19.96 50.24 -4.90
CA ARG A 30 -20.80 49.96 -3.72
C ARG A 30 -21.91 48.97 -4.00
N ARG A 31 -22.67 49.15 -5.09
CA ARG A 31 -23.83 48.29 -5.41
C ARG A 31 -23.44 46.83 -5.62
N PHE A 32 -22.21 46.57 -6.06
CA PHE A 32 -21.69 45.25 -6.33
C PHE A 32 -21.01 44.60 -5.11
N TYR A 33 -20.31 45.39 -4.29
CA TYR A 33 -19.40 44.86 -3.28
C TYR A 33 -19.84 45.03 -1.81
N LEU A 34 -20.80 45.92 -1.48
CA LEU A 34 -21.17 46.18 -0.08
C LEU A 34 -22.08 45.13 0.59
N LYS A 35 -22.74 44.23 -0.16
CA LYS A 35 -23.60 43.19 0.44
C LYS A 35 -22.87 42.25 1.42
N GLY A 36 -21.53 42.25 1.43
CA GLY A 36 -20.73 41.45 2.36
C GLY A 36 -19.69 42.25 3.17
N ILE A 37 -19.75 43.58 3.18
CA ILE A 37 -18.85 44.42 3.98
C ILE A 37 -19.47 44.62 5.38
N SER A 38 -18.63 44.91 6.38
CA SER A 38 -19.11 45.19 7.74
C SER A 38 -20.05 46.39 7.79
N THR A 39 -21.15 46.27 8.53
CA THR A 39 -22.18 47.32 8.69
C THR A 39 -21.60 48.65 9.19
N GLY A 40 -20.55 48.59 10.02
CA GLY A 40 -19.84 49.77 10.51
C GLY A 40 -19.02 50.50 9.45
N ALA A 41 -18.32 49.78 8.55
CA ALA A 41 -17.57 50.44 7.47
C ALA A 41 -18.50 51.01 6.40
N GLU A 42 -19.62 50.35 6.11
CA GLU A 42 -20.62 50.86 5.16
C GLU A 42 -21.17 52.22 5.59
N TRP A 43 -21.59 52.36 6.85
CA TRP A 43 -22.13 53.62 7.37
C TRP A 43 -21.13 54.77 7.25
N VAL A 44 -19.85 54.51 7.53
CA VAL A 44 -18.80 55.54 7.51
C VAL A 44 -18.44 55.93 6.10
N ILE A 45 -18.34 54.97 5.17
CA ILE A 45 -18.17 55.27 3.74
C ILE A 45 -19.29 56.18 3.25
N TYR A 46 -20.53 55.94 3.67
CA TYR A 46 -21.66 56.79 3.33
C TYR A 46 -21.56 58.19 3.97
N ALA A 47 -21.33 58.26 5.29
CA ALA A 47 -21.23 59.52 6.01
C ALA A 47 -20.10 60.42 5.47
N LEU A 48 -18.93 59.83 5.22
CA LEU A 48 -17.79 60.53 4.62
C LEU A 48 -18.08 60.94 3.17
N GLY A 49 -18.66 60.05 2.37
CA GLY A 49 -19.05 60.35 0.99
C GLY A 49 -19.99 61.55 0.91
N VAL A 50 -21.00 61.63 1.79
CA VAL A 50 -21.92 62.78 1.85
C VAL A 50 -21.18 64.05 2.29
N CYS A 51 -20.42 64.01 3.40
CA CYS A 51 -19.72 65.19 3.91
C CYS A 51 -18.75 65.77 2.87
N TYR A 52 -17.99 64.93 2.20
CA TYR A 52 -17.00 65.38 1.22
C TYR A 52 -17.61 65.77 -0.13
N SER A 53 -18.75 65.18 -0.52
CA SER A 53 -19.51 65.68 -1.68
C SER A 53 -20.06 67.08 -1.44
N VAL A 54 -20.55 67.36 -0.22
CA VAL A 54 -21.00 68.71 0.15
C VAL A 54 -19.85 69.70 0.15
N ASN A 55 -18.68 69.31 0.69
CA ASN A 55 -17.49 70.17 0.64
C ASN A 55 -17.05 70.48 -0.79
N LEU A 56 -17.05 69.49 -1.68
CA LEU A 56 -16.72 69.68 -3.10
C LEU A 56 -17.69 70.67 -3.79
N VAL A 57 -18.98 70.58 -3.48
CA VAL A 57 -19.98 71.53 -3.98
C VAL A 57 -19.73 72.92 -3.41
N CYS A 58 -19.39 73.04 -2.12
CA CYS A 58 -19.04 74.31 -1.50
C CYS A 58 -17.79 74.93 -2.15
N ASP A 59 -16.75 74.15 -2.42
CA ASP A 59 -15.52 74.59 -3.10
C ASP A 59 -15.86 75.12 -4.51
N ALA A 60 -16.67 74.39 -5.28
CA ALA A 60 -17.10 74.80 -6.61
C ALA A 60 -17.96 76.08 -6.59
N VAL A 61 -18.92 76.18 -5.67
CA VAL A 61 -19.76 77.37 -5.49
C VAL A 61 -18.91 78.57 -5.08
N TRP A 62 -17.95 78.38 -4.17
CA TRP A 62 -17.03 79.42 -3.73
C TRP A 62 -16.17 79.95 -4.89
N ALA A 63 -15.60 79.07 -5.71
CA ALA A 63 -14.79 79.43 -6.88
C ALA A 63 -15.60 80.18 -7.96
N LEU A 64 -16.85 79.77 -8.18
CA LEU A 64 -17.77 80.50 -9.07
C LEU A 64 -18.11 81.89 -8.52
N GLY A 65 -18.29 82.00 -7.21
CA GLY A 65 -18.54 83.28 -6.54
C GLY A 65 -17.40 84.27 -6.68
N GLU A 66 -16.17 83.81 -6.49
CA GLU A 66 -14.96 84.64 -6.57
C GLU A 66 -14.70 85.12 -8.01
N SER A 67 -14.92 84.25 -9.01
CA SER A 67 -14.66 84.56 -10.42
C SER A 67 -15.75 85.41 -11.09
N SER A 68 -17.02 85.21 -10.73
CA SER A 68 -18.16 85.91 -11.37
C SER A 68 -18.67 87.12 -10.58
N GLY A 69 -18.31 87.25 -9.30
CA GLY A 69 -18.88 88.27 -8.40
C GLY A 69 -20.38 88.10 -8.12
N ALA A 70 -21.00 86.99 -8.55
CA ALA A 70 -22.45 86.79 -8.53
C ALA A 70 -23.02 86.41 -7.15
N LEU A 71 -22.18 86.07 -6.16
CA LEU A 71 -22.63 85.64 -4.84
C LEU A 71 -22.83 86.82 -3.88
N SER A 72 -24.00 86.86 -3.24
CA SER A 72 -24.25 87.81 -2.15
C SER A 72 -23.35 87.51 -0.94
N PRO A 73 -23.02 88.51 -0.09
CA PRO A 73 -22.27 88.28 1.13
C PRO A 73 -22.91 87.22 2.05
N GLY A 74 -24.24 87.15 2.10
CA GLY A 74 -24.97 86.13 2.84
C GLY A 74 -24.71 84.71 2.32
N ALA A 75 -24.62 84.54 1.00
CA ALA A 75 -24.31 83.26 0.39
C ALA A 75 -22.85 82.82 0.66
N PHE A 76 -21.89 83.76 0.66
CA PHE A 76 -20.51 83.46 1.07
C PHE A 76 -20.40 82.98 2.51
N TYR A 77 -21.12 83.62 3.44
CA TYR A 77 -21.18 83.12 4.82
C TYR A 77 -21.78 81.72 4.89
N LEU A 78 -22.90 81.47 4.20
CA LEU A 78 -23.55 80.16 4.18
C LEU A 78 -22.64 79.05 3.64
N VAL A 79 -22.00 79.27 2.47
CA VAL A 79 -21.13 78.28 1.82
C VAL A 79 -19.95 77.91 2.71
N ASN A 80 -19.29 78.91 3.32
CA ASN A 80 -18.18 78.67 4.25
C ASN A 80 -18.65 77.99 5.55
N SER A 81 -19.78 78.41 6.13
CA SER A 81 -20.35 77.76 7.31
C SER A 81 -20.65 76.29 7.05
N VAL A 82 -21.29 75.98 5.91
CA VAL A 82 -21.57 74.59 5.51
C VAL A 82 -20.26 73.82 5.36
N TYR A 83 -19.28 74.36 4.61
CA TYR A 83 -17.97 73.75 4.40
C TYR A 83 -17.27 73.37 5.71
N PHE A 84 -17.17 74.30 6.67
CA PHE A 84 -16.52 74.02 7.96
C PHE A 84 -17.27 72.97 8.79
N VAL A 85 -18.60 73.01 8.77
CA VAL A 85 -19.43 72.03 9.50
C VAL A 85 -19.26 70.64 8.91
N THR A 86 -19.36 70.48 7.59
CA THR A 86 -19.25 69.17 6.93
C THR A 86 -17.83 68.63 6.96
N LEU A 87 -16.81 69.47 6.87
CA LEU A 87 -15.41 69.08 7.05
C LEU A 87 -15.14 68.56 8.48
N MET A 88 -15.64 69.27 9.50
CA MET A 88 -15.51 68.84 10.90
C MET A 88 -16.29 67.55 11.17
N ALA A 89 -17.52 67.44 10.65
CA ALA A 89 -18.33 66.24 10.78
C ALA A 89 -17.64 65.01 10.16
N GLY A 90 -17.01 65.17 8.99
CA GLY A 90 -16.23 64.12 8.33
C GLY A 90 -15.06 63.63 9.19
N SER A 91 -14.25 64.55 9.72
CA SER A 91 -13.12 64.22 10.59
C SER A 91 -13.55 63.53 11.89
N ALA A 92 -14.64 64.00 12.50
CA ALA A 92 -15.20 63.38 13.70
C ALA A 92 -15.75 61.97 13.43
N CYS A 93 -16.49 61.78 12.32
CA CYS A 93 -17.00 60.47 11.90
C CYS A 93 -15.86 59.48 11.64
N TRP A 94 -14.78 59.92 10.99
CA TRP A 94 -13.58 59.11 10.77
C TRP A 94 -12.94 58.66 12.07
N PHE A 95 -12.79 59.57 13.04
CA PHE A 95 -12.20 59.22 14.33
C PHE A 95 -13.04 58.18 15.08
N VAL A 96 -14.36 58.37 15.15
CA VAL A 96 -15.27 57.41 15.80
C VAL A 96 -15.19 56.04 15.11
N TYR A 97 -15.20 56.01 13.79
CA TYR A 97 -15.01 54.79 13.00
C TYR A 97 -13.70 54.10 13.34
N ALA A 98 -12.59 54.84 13.24
CA ALA A 98 -11.24 54.32 13.45
C ALA A 98 -11.14 53.68 14.84
N MET A 99 -11.63 54.35 15.87
CA MET A 99 -11.60 53.84 17.24
C MET A 99 -12.43 52.56 17.42
N ASN A 100 -13.62 52.50 16.82
CA ASN A 100 -14.47 51.32 16.85
C ASN A 100 -13.86 50.15 16.07
N ALA A 101 -13.34 50.40 14.86
CA ALA A 101 -12.68 49.40 14.01
C ALA A 101 -11.39 48.85 14.63
N LEU A 102 -10.69 49.64 15.45
CA LEU A 102 -9.54 49.21 16.25
C LEU A 102 -9.92 48.49 17.56
N GLY A 103 -11.22 48.23 17.78
CA GLY A 103 -11.72 47.49 18.95
C GLY A 103 -11.70 48.26 20.26
N ARG A 104 -11.58 49.60 20.24
CA ARG A 104 -11.57 50.45 21.45
C ARG A 104 -12.98 50.72 21.96
N LYS A 105 -13.65 49.67 22.47
CA LYS A 105 -15.06 49.68 22.94
C LYS A 105 -15.39 50.73 24.01
N ARG A 106 -14.39 51.29 24.72
CA ARG A 106 -14.60 52.39 25.68
C ARG A 106 -15.16 53.65 25.03
N ILE A 107 -14.87 53.88 23.75
CA ILE A 107 -15.29 55.07 22.99
C ILE A 107 -16.77 54.95 22.55
N ALA A 108 -17.32 53.74 22.50
CA ALA A 108 -18.74 53.51 22.23
C ALA A 108 -19.66 53.87 23.41
N ARG A 109 -19.11 54.24 24.59
CA ARG A 109 -19.92 54.73 25.70
C ARG A 109 -20.44 56.13 25.38
N LEU A 110 -21.75 56.33 25.53
CA LEU A 110 -22.43 57.58 25.18
C LEU A 110 -21.78 58.83 25.81
N SER A 111 -21.40 58.75 27.09
CA SER A 111 -20.74 59.86 27.80
C SER A 111 -19.36 60.23 27.21
N VAL A 112 -18.59 59.23 26.80
CA VAL A 112 -17.27 59.42 26.18
C VAL A 112 -17.43 59.95 24.75
N LEU A 113 -18.42 59.46 24.01
CA LEU A 113 -18.73 59.93 22.66
C LEU A 113 -19.16 61.41 22.67
N ILE A 114 -20.03 61.81 23.60
CA ILE A 114 -20.46 63.21 23.74
C ILE A 114 -19.26 64.11 24.04
N LEU A 115 -18.42 63.72 24.99
CA LEU A 115 -17.21 64.48 25.34
C LEU A 115 -16.26 64.63 24.14
N LEU A 116 -16.10 63.57 23.35
CA LEU A 116 -15.25 63.57 22.17
C LEU A 116 -15.81 64.39 21.00
N LEU A 117 -17.13 64.55 20.87
CA LEU A 117 -17.77 65.33 19.80
C LEU A 117 -18.03 66.79 20.19
N LEU A 118 -17.92 67.15 21.47
CA LEU A 118 -18.14 68.50 21.97
C LEU A 118 -17.24 69.56 21.27
N PRO A 119 -15.94 69.33 21.04
CA PRO A 119 -15.10 70.28 20.30
C PRO A 119 -15.58 70.48 18.85
N ALA A 120 -16.01 69.41 18.18
CA ALA A 120 -16.57 69.48 16.84
C ALA A 120 -17.88 70.29 16.81
N ALA A 121 -18.77 70.08 17.80
CA ALA A 121 -20.01 70.83 17.92
C ALA A 121 -19.78 72.33 18.23
N ALA A 122 -18.79 72.65 19.07
CA ALA A 122 -18.42 74.03 19.37
C ALA A 122 -17.91 74.77 18.12
N VAL A 123 -17.05 74.12 17.32
CA VAL A 123 -16.60 74.66 16.03
C VAL A 123 -17.77 74.84 15.07
N ALA A 124 -18.67 73.87 14.96
CA ALA A 124 -19.84 73.98 14.09
C ALA A 124 -20.73 75.18 14.47
N CYS A 125 -20.93 75.41 15.77
CA CYS A 125 -21.65 76.58 16.28
C CYS A 125 -20.95 77.89 15.92
N LEU A 126 -19.62 77.95 16.07
CA LEU A 126 -18.81 79.12 15.68
C LEU A 126 -18.87 79.38 14.17
N ALA A 127 -18.90 78.33 13.35
CA ALA A 127 -19.00 78.43 11.90
C ALA A 127 -20.38 78.98 11.46
N VAL A 128 -21.48 78.51 12.07
CA VAL A 128 -22.83 78.99 11.75
C VAL A 128 -23.05 80.42 12.24
N THR A 129 -22.45 80.80 13.37
CA THR A 129 -22.54 82.16 13.93
C THR A 129 -21.44 83.10 13.44
N ALA A 130 -20.65 82.69 12.44
CA ALA A 130 -19.51 83.44 11.91
C ALA A 130 -19.88 84.85 11.43
N ARG A 131 -21.08 85.02 10.85
CA ARG A 131 -21.59 86.33 10.41
C ARG A 131 -21.69 87.35 11.54
N SER A 132 -22.03 86.92 12.75
CA SER A 132 -22.22 87.79 13.91
C SER A 132 -20.97 87.93 14.77
N ASN A 133 -20.13 86.89 14.84
CA ASN A 133 -18.99 86.85 15.75
C ASN A 133 -17.64 87.14 15.06
N GLY A 134 -17.50 86.89 13.76
CA GLY A 134 -16.25 87.02 13.01
C GLY A 134 -15.07 86.17 13.51
N LEU A 135 -15.30 85.24 14.44
CA LEU A 135 -14.24 84.56 15.17
C LEU A 135 -13.56 83.45 14.37
N LEU A 136 -14.33 82.71 13.56
CA LEU A 136 -13.78 81.63 12.74
C LEU A 136 -13.32 82.17 11.38
N PHE A 137 -14.18 82.96 10.73
CA PHE A 137 -13.91 83.66 9.49
C PHE A 137 -14.84 84.88 9.39
N TYR A 138 -14.46 85.87 8.59
CA TYR A 138 -15.27 87.03 8.28
C TYR A 138 -15.00 87.50 6.86
N LEU A 139 -15.90 88.34 6.34
CA LEU A 139 -15.70 89.04 5.07
C LEU A 139 -15.18 90.45 5.37
N SER A 140 -14.08 90.85 4.72
CA SER A 140 -13.53 92.20 4.85
C SER A 140 -14.47 93.25 4.24
N GLY A 141 -14.22 94.54 4.49
CA GLY A 141 -15.03 95.62 3.93
C GLY A 141 -15.11 95.64 2.40
N ALA A 142 -14.20 94.95 1.71
CA ALA A 142 -14.19 94.75 0.26
C ALA A 142 -14.86 93.44 -0.20
N GLY A 143 -15.53 92.70 0.71
CA GLY A 143 -16.21 91.43 0.42
C GLY A 143 -15.28 90.22 0.30
N LYS A 144 -13.99 90.34 0.64
CA LYS A 144 -13.01 89.26 0.54
C LYS A 144 -13.01 88.38 1.80
N TYR A 145 -12.84 87.07 1.62
CA TYR A 145 -12.72 86.12 2.74
C TYR A 145 -11.43 86.34 3.54
N GLU A 146 -11.56 86.47 4.86
CA GLU A 146 -10.45 86.56 5.80
C GLU A 146 -10.63 85.58 6.98
N ARG A 147 -9.50 85.06 7.48
CA ARG A 147 -9.46 84.09 8.58
C ARG A 147 -9.64 84.83 9.91
N GLY A 148 -10.54 84.33 10.76
CA GLY A 148 -10.74 84.86 12.11
C GLY A 148 -9.68 84.36 13.10
N SER A 149 -9.67 84.93 14.31
CA SER A 149 -8.69 84.62 15.35
C SER A 149 -8.75 83.16 15.85
N LEU A 150 -9.91 82.51 15.76
CA LEU A 150 -10.10 81.10 16.17
C LEU A 150 -9.94 80.11 15.01
N PHE A 151 -9.59 80.54 13.80
CA PHE A 151 -9.30 79.63 12.69
C PHE A 151 -8.21 78.57 13.01
N PRO A 152 -7.10 78.90 13.70
CA PRO A 152 -6.11 77.88 14.08
C PRO A 152 -6.68 76.82 15.03
N VAL A 153 -7.60 77.19 15.91
CA VAL A 153 -8.25 76.25 16.84
C VAL A 153 -9.09 75.24 16.07
N PHE A 154 -9.82 75.68 15.05
CA PHE A 154 -10.51 74.79 14.12
C PHE A 154 -9.56 73.79 13.45
N ALA A 155 -8.44 74.28 12.89
CA ALA A 155 -7.48 73.43 12.19
C ALA A 155 -6.88 72.36 13.13
N VAL A 156 -6.53 72.74 14.36
CA VAL A 156 -6.01 71.82 15.40
C VAL A 156 -7.03 70.76 15.74
N ILE A 157 -8.30 71.12 15.94
CA ILE A 157 -9.35 70.14 16.27
C ILE A 157 -9.61 69.20 15.07
N ASN A 158 -9.76 69.77 13.86
CA ASN A 158 -10.09 69.02 12.66
C ASN A 158 -9.02 67.97 12.34
N TYR A 159 -7.75 68.40 12.23
CA TYR A 159 -6.65 67.48 11.96
C TYR A 159 -6.24 66.68 13.21
N GLY A 160 -6.56 67.15 14.41
CA GLY A 160 -6.36 66.42 15.66
C GLY A 160 -7.12 65.09 15.69
N TYR A 161 -8.37 65.06 15.22
CA TYR A 161 -9.12 63.80 15.06
C TYR A 161 -8.42 62.82 14.11
N ILE A 162 -7.90 63.31 12.99
CA ILE A 162 -7.18 62.48 12.00
C ILE A 162 -5.86 61.97 12.56
N CYS A 163 -5.07 62.83 13.21
CA CYS A 163 -3.82 62.47 13.87
C CYS A 163 -4.04 61.42 14.97
N ALA A 164 -5.07 61.60 15.81
CA ALA A 164 -5.39 60.66 16.88
C ALA A 164 -5.83 59.29 16.33
N ALA A 165 -6.61 59.28 15.25
CA ALA A 165 -6.96 58.05 14.53
C ALA A 165 -5.73 57.35 13.94
N ALA A 166 -4.86 58.10 13.25
CA ALA A 166 -3.62 57.59 12.66
C ALA A 166 -2.67 57.02 13.71
N ALA A 167 -2.44 57.74 14.82
CA ALA A 167 -1.58 57.30 15.91
C ALA A 167 -2.12 56.02 16.58
N ALA A 168 -3.43 55.95 16.81
CA ALA A 168 -4.05 54.75 17.36
C ALA A 168 -3.95 53.55 16.41
N ALA A 169 -4.11 53.78 15.10
CA ALA A 169 -3.99 52.76 14.08
C ALA A 169 -2.55 52.25 13.94
N LEU A 170 -1.57 53.15 13.96
CA LEU A 170 -0.13 52.80 13.96
C LEU A 170 0.23 51.97 15.19
N TRP A 171 -0.23 52.38 16.38
CA TRP A 171 -0.03 51.64 17.62
C TRP A 171 -0.62 50.22 17.55
N SER A 172 -1.83 50.09 17.01
CA SER A 172 -2.48 48.80 16.81
C SER A 172 -1.72 47.91 15.82
N PHE A 173 -1.20 48.51 14.74
CA PHE A 173 -0.40 47.83 13.75
C PHE A 173 0.92 47.32 14.34
N CYS A 174 1.66 48.14 15.09
CA CYS A 174 2.88 47.74 15.80
C CYS A 174 2.63 46.56 16.76
N ARG A 175 1.43 46.45 17.31
CA ARG A 175 1.00 45.34 18.18
C ARG A 175 0.41 44.13 17.43
N ARG A 176 0.50 44.10 16.10
CA ARG A 176 -0.07 43.05 15.23
C ARG A 176 -1.58 42.84 15.40
N LYS A 177 -2.31 43.88 15.82
CA LYS A 177 -3.78 43.86 16.01
C LYS A 177 -4.55 44.44 14.82
N GLY A 178 -3.89 44.61 13.67
CA GLY A 178 -4.46 45.26 12.49
C GLY A 178 -4.46 46.79 12.60
N GLY A 179 -5.13 47.46 11.66
CA GLY A 179 -5.20 48.94 11.60
C GLY A 179 -4.49 49.58 10.40
N VAL A 180 -3.82 48.79 9.55
CA VAL A 180 -3.07 49.28 8.37
C VAL A 180 -3.92 50.17 7.47
N VAL A 181 -5.14 49.74 7.12
CA VAL A 181 -6.03 50.50 6.23
C VAL A 181 -6.37 51.87 6.82
N ILE A 182 -6.64 51.95 8.12
CA ILE A 182 -6.97 53.21 8.81
C ILE A 182 -5.76 54.13 8.85
N PHE A 183 -4.57 53.59 9.12
CA PHE A 183 -3.33 54.36 9.12
C PHE A 183 -3.04 54.92 7.72
N LEU A 184 -3.03 54.07 6.69
CA LEU A 184 -2.77 54.47 5.30
C LEU A 184 -3.80 55.47 4.78
N ALA A 185 -5.08 55.29 5.11
CA ALA A 185 -6.15 56.19 4.70
C ALA A 185 -6.02 57.58 5.35
N SER A 186 -5.41 57.68 6.54
CA SER A 186 -5.20 58.97 7.21
C SER A 186 -4.03 59.78 6.64
N LEU A 187 -3.06 59.13 5.97
CA LEU A 187 -1.85 59.78 5.47
C LEU A 187 -2.10 60.86 4.40
N PRO A 188 -2.96 60.66 3.38
CA PRO A 188 -3.24 61.69 2.38
C PRO A 188 -3.79 62.98 2.99
N VAL A 189 -4.68 62.87 3.98
CA VAL A 189 -5.25 64.02 4.70
C VAL A 189 -4.17 64.79 5.45
N LEU A 190 -3.29 64.09 6.18
CA LEU A 190 -2.21 64.70 6.94
C LEU A 190 -1.12 65.29 6.03
N GLY A 191 -0.81 64.63 4.92
CA GLY A 191 0.14 65.12 3.92
C GLY A 191 -0.35 66.42 3.29
N ILE A 192 -1.63 66.51 2.95
CA ILE A 192 -2.22 67.75 2.45
C ILE A 192 -2.30 68.83 3.53
N ALA A 193 -2.59 68.47 4.78
CA ALA A 193 -2.54 69.41 5.89
C ALA A 193 -1.14 70.05 6.05
N LEU A 194 -0.08 69.25 5.87
CA LEU A 194 1.30 69.72 5.90
C LEU A 194 1.64 70.60 4.69
N LEU A 195 1.22 70.20 3.49
CA LEU A 195 1.38 71.00 2.28
C LEU A 195 0.66 72.35 2.37
N HIS A 196 -0.51 72.39 3.03
CA HIS A 196 -1.22 73.63 3.30
C HIS A 196 -0.41 74.60 4.16
N LEU A 197 0.33 74.08 5.15
CA LEU A 197 1.19 74.91 6.01
C LEU A 197 2.40 75.48 5.26
N VAL A 198 2.98 74.70 4.34
CA VAL A 198 4.23 75.05 3.63
C VAL A 198 3.98 75.87 2.36
N VAL A 199 2.99 75.48 1.56
CA VAL A 199 2.76 76.00 0.20
C VAL A 199 1.52 76.90 0.14
N GLN A 200 0.75 77.02 1.23
CA GLN A 200 -0.50 77.82 1.32
C GLN A 200 -1.58 77.41 0.30
N ILE A 201 -1.48 76.23 -0.31
CA ILE A 201 -2.51 75.72 -1.23
C ILE A 201 -3.56 74.95 -0.44
N ASN A 202 -4.85 75.21 -0.69
CA ASN A 202 -5.96 74.56 -0.01
C ASN A 202 -6.53 73.40 -0.85
N TYR A 203 -6.12 72.18 -0.55
CA TYR A 203 -6.53 70.95 -1.25
C TYR A 203 -7.16 69.91 -0.31
N ALA A 204 -7.71 70.34 0.83
CA ALA A 204 -8.18 69.46 1.89
C ALA A 204 -9.13 68.36 1.36
N SER A 205 -10.07 68.73 0.48
CA SER A 205 -11.05 67.84 -0.16
C SER A 205 -10.42 66.61 -0.82
N ILE A 206 -9.25 66.75 -1.49
CA ILE A 206 -8.57 65.64 -2.16
C ILE A 206 -8.07 64.58 -1.18
N GLY A 207 -7.49 65.02 -0.05
CA GLY A 207 -6.94 64.11 0.96
C GLY A 207 -8.04 63.27 1.58
N PHE A 208 -9.20 63.90 1.80
CA PHE A 208 -10.40 63.24 2.31
C PHE A 208 -11.04 62.30 1.28
N MET A 209 -10.99 62.61 -0.02
CA MET A 209 -11.40 61.67 -1.08
C MET A 209 -10.48 60.47 -1.19
N LEU A 210 -9.16 60.67 -1.10
CA LEU A 210 -8.20 59.56 -1.08
C LEU A 210 -8.39 58.69 0.16
N MET A 211 -8.72 59.28 1.32
CA MET A 211 -9.08 58.53 2.52
C MET A 211 -10.30 57.63 2.28
N LEU A 212 -11.36 58.16 1.66
CA LEU A 212 -12.56 57.40 1.29
C LEU A 212 -12.22 56.25 0.33
N PHE A 213 -11.40 56.53 -0.68
CA PHE A 213 -10.97 55.55 -1.68
C PHE A 213 -10.17 54.39 -1.05
N ILE A 214 -9.19 54.71 -0.21
CA ILE A 214 -8.36 53.72 0.48
C ILE A 214 -9.21 52.88 1.45
N LEU A 215 -10.15 53.51 2.17
CA LEU A 215 -11.09 52.79 3.03
C LEU A 215 -11.92 51.78 2.21
N PHE A 216 -12.54 52.24 1.12
CA PHE A 216 -13.38 51.41 0.27
C PHE A 216 -12.63 50.20 -0.28
N TRP A 217 -11.47 50.41 -0.91
CA TRP A 217 -10.66 49.33 -1.47
C TRP A 217 -10.08 48.40 -0.39
N GLY A 218 -9.75 48.93 0.79
CA GLY A 218 -9.33 48.12 1.93
C GLY A 218 -10.41 47.13 2.38
N GLU A 219 -11.69 47.54 2.40
CA GLU A 219 -12.81 46.65 2.71
C GLU A 219 -13.10 45.65 1.58
N VAL A 220 -13.01 46.06 0.30
CA VAL A 220 -13.15 45.16 -0.86
C VAL A 220 -12.07 44.06 -0.82
N LEU A 221 -10.83 44.41 -0.49
CA LEU A 221 -9.75 43.43 -0.36
C LEU A 221 -10.02 42.42 0.76
N LYS A 222 -10.47 42.88 1.93
CA LYS A 222 -10.87 41.97 3.04
C LYS A 222 -11.99 41.03 2.61
N PHE A 223 -13.04 41.54 1.96
CA PHE A 223 -14.15 40.74 1.48
C PHE A 223 -13.69 39.68 0.46
N SER A 224 -12.85 40.07 -0.51
CA SER A 224 -12.31 39.13 -1.51
C SER A 224 -11.42 38.04 -0.90
N ALA A 225 -10.67 38.35 0.17
CA ALA A 225 -9.86 37.38 0.90
C ALA A 225 -10.73 36.36 1.63
N ALA A 226 -11.75 36.84 2.35
CA ALA A 226 -12.71 35.97 3.07
C ALA A 226 -13.47 35.04 2.11
N HIS A 227 -13.93 35.55 0.97
CA HIS A 227 -14.64 34.71 -0.02
C HIS A 227 -13.74 33.62 -0.62
N ARG A 228 -12.47 33.95 -0.93
CA ARG A 228 -11.49 32.96 -1.41
C ARG A 228 -11.22 31.87 -0.38
N GLU A 229 -11.16 32.23 0.90
CA GLU A 229 -10.97 31.26 1.99
C GLU A 229 -12.17 30.32 2.11
N GLN A 230 -13.40 30.85 2.05
CA GLN A 230 -14.63 30.06 2.07
C GLN A 230 -14.71 29.10 0.88
N GLN A 231 -14.39 29.56 -0.33
CA GLN A 231 -14.33 28.70 -1.52
C GLN A 231 -13.31 27.57 -1.34
N ARG A 232 -12.11 27.88 -0.84
CA ARG A 232 -11.08 26.87 -0.55
C ARG A 232 -11.53 25.85 0.48
N SER A 233 -12.25 26.26 1.53
CA SER A 233 -12.78 25.32 2.53
C SER A 233 -13.83 24.38 1.94
N LEU A 234 -14.71 24.89 1.06
CA LEU A 234 -15.70 24.07 0.38
C LEU A 234 -15.04 23.06 -0.57
N THR A 235 -14.05 23.48 -1.35
CA THR A 235 -13.28 22.58 -2.23
C THR A 235 -12.59 21.48 -1.43
N ARG A 236 -11.88 21.82 -0.34
CA ARG A 236 -11.23 20.83 0.54
C ARG A 236 -12.22 19.82 1.10
N MET A 237 -13.40 20.29 1.52
CA MET A 237 -14.46 19.41 2.02
C MET A 237 -14.97 18.46 0.92
N SER A 238 -15.24 18.97 -0.29
CA SER A 238 -15.67 18.14 -1.42
C SER A 238 -14.62 17.09 -1.82
N GLU A 239 -13.34 17.46 -1.81
CA GLU A 239 -12.23 16.53 -2.09
C GLU A 239 -12.13 15.45 -1.01
N SER A 240 -12.32 15.80 0.26
CA SER A 240 -12.29 14.84 1.36
C SER A 240 -13.43 13.82 1.27
N LEU A 241 -14.64 14.27 0.92
CA LEU A 241 -15.79 13.40 0.69
C LEU A 241 -15.55 12.44 -0.48
N SER A 242 -15.08 12.96 -1.62
CA SER A 242 -14.77 12.14 -2.79
C SER A 242 -13.68 11.08 -2.50
N ARG A 243 -12.65 11.43 -1.71
CA ARG A 243 -11.64 10.45 -1.27
C ARG A 243 -12.25 9.36 -0.40
N GLN A 244 -13.15 9.71 0.51
CA GLN A 244 -13.83 8.77 1.38
C GLN A 244 -14.73 7.80 0.59
N GLU A 245 -15.52 8.32 -0.36
CA GLU A 245 -16.33 7.49 -1.26
C GLU A 245 -15.46 6.54 -2.10
N LYS A 246 -14.36 7.04 -2.68
CA LYS A 246 -13.44 6.20 -3.45
C LYS A 246 -12.80 5.11 -2.61
N GLN A 247 -12.43 5.40 -1.37
CA GLN A 247 -11.90 4.39 -0.44
C GLN A 247 -12.97 3.36 -0.05
N ALA A 248 -14.21 3.79 0.19
CA ALA A 248 -15.31 2.89 0.50
C ALA A 248 -15.59 1.92 -0.68
N LEU A 249 -15.65 2.45 -1.91
CA LEU A 249 -15.82 1.64 -3.11
C LEU A 249 -14.67 0.65 -3.30
N LEU A 250 -13.42 1.09 -3.09
CA LEU A 250 -12.25 0.20 -3.20
C LEU A 250 -12.31 -0.93 -2.17
N ARG A 251 -12.70 -0.63 -0.93
CA ARG A 251 -12.91 -1.65 0.12
C ARG A 251 -13.98 -2.65 -0.28
N GLU A 252 -15.11 -2.18 -0.79
CA GLU A 252 -16.19 -3.05 -1.26
C GLU A 252 -15.74 -3.94 -2.43
N GLN A 253 -15.05 -3.37 -3.43
CA GLN A 253 -14.50 -4.12 -4.55
C GLN A 253 -13.48 -5.16 -4.08
N THR A 254 -12.60 -4.80 -3.15
CA THR A 254 -11.60 -5.71 -2.58
C THR A 254 -12.28 -6.85 -1.83
N ALA A 255 -13.31 -6.55 -1.03
CA ALA A 255 -14.12 -7.56 -0.35
C ALA A 255 -14.82 -8.50 -1.34
N ARG A 256 -15.37 -7.98 -2.45
CA ARG A 256 -15.98 -8.81 -3.52
C ARG A 256 -14.96 -9.71 -4.22
N ILE A 257 -13.77 -9.22 -4.53
CA ILE A 257 -12.69 -10.00 -5.15
C ILE A 257 -12.21 -11.09 -4.19
N LEU A 258 -11.99 -10.78 -2.91
CA LEU A 258 -11.61 -11.77 -1.91
C LEU A 258 -12.71 -12.80 -1.65
N ALA A 259 -13.98 -12.39 -1.75
CA ALA A 259 -15.11 -13.29 -1.69
C ALA A 259 -15.28 -14.14 -2.96
N ALA A 260 -14.58 -13.82 -4.08
CA ALA A 260 -14.70 -14.53 -5.36
C ALA A 260 -14.28 -16.01 -5.26
N ASP A 261 -13.31 -16.31 -4.38
CA ASP A 261 -12.78 -17.66 -4.16
C ASP A 261 -13.67 -18.55 -3.27
N TYR A 262 -14.73 -17.99 -2.69
CA TYR A 262 -15.66 -18.67 -1.79
C TYR A 262 -17.06 -18.76 -2.39
N ASP A 263 -17.73 -19.89 -2.21
CA ASP A 263 -19.10 -20.10 -2.68
C ASP A 263 -20.12 -19.31 -1.85
N SER A 264 -19.80 -19.10 -0.57
CA SER A 264 -20.60 -18.23 0.30
C SER A 264 -19.73 -17.51 1.33
N VAL A 265 -20.07 -16.24 1.60
CA VAL A 265 -19.38 -15.41 2.61
C VAL A 265 -20.41 -14.67 3.47
N PHE A 266 -20.28 -14.84 4.78
CA PHE A 266 -21.12 -14.24 5.80
C PHE A 266 -20.31 -13.34 6.72
N VAL A 267 -20.85 -12.20 7.11
CA VAL A 267 -20.32 -11.35 8.18
C VAL A 267 -21.26 -11.49 9.37
N VAL A 268 -20.71 -11.84 10.52
CA VAL A 268 -21.46 -12.09 11.74
C VAL A 268 -21.06 -11.07 12.78
N ASN A 269 -22.04 -10.38 13.36
CA ASN A 269 -21.82 -9.54 14.53
C ASN A 269 -21.80 -10.41 15.79
N SER A 270 -20.70 -10.41 16.55
CA SER A 270 -20.50 -11.26 17.72
C SER A 270 -21.40 -10.86 18.90
N GLY A 271 -21.76 -9.59 19.04
CA GLY A 271 -22.61 -9.08 20.13
C GLY A 271 -24.10 -9.35 19.94
N THR A 272 -24.60 -9.18 18.71
CA THR A 272 -26.03 -9.33 18.37
C THR A 272 -26.37 -10.69 17.74
N ARG A 273 -25.36 -11.45 17.31
CA ARG A 273 -25.47 -12.74 16.61
C ARG A 273 -26.15 -12.68 15.24
N PHE A 274 -26.40 -11.48 14.71
CA PHE A 274 -27.01 -11.30 13.40
C PHE A 274 -25.98 -11.42 12.27
N VAL A 275 -26.47 -11.91 11.12
CA VAL A 275 -25.66 -12.25 9.96
C VAL A 275 -25.99 -11.33 8.81
N THR A 276 -25.01 -10.59 8.32
CA THR A 276 -25.08 -9.88 7.03
C THR A 276 -24.43 -10.76 5.97
N THR A 277 -25.16 -11.07 4.90
CA THR A 277 -24.65 -11.93 3.83
C THR A 277 -23.97 -11.09 2.75
N LEU A 278 -22.69 -11.37 2.46
CA LEU A 278 -21.92 -10.61 1.46
C LEU A 278 -21.98 -11.24 0.05
N ARG A 279 -22.05 -12.58 -0.03
CA ARG A 279 -22.14 -13.32 -1.30
C ARG A 279 -22.80 -14.68 -1.11
N LEU A 280 -23.68 -15.03 -2.04
CA LEU A 280 -24.27 -16.36 -2.21
C LEU A 280 -24.15 -16.77 -3.68
N THR A 281 -23.80 -18.02 -3.95
CA THR A 281 -24.07 -18.64 -5.25
C THR A 281 -25.52 -19.10 -5.32
N ALA A 282 -26.10 -19.20 -6.52
CA ALA A 282 -27.48 -19.66 -6.76
C ALA A 282 -27.79 -21.02 -6.07
N GLU A 283 -26.77 -21.84 -5.87
CA GLU A 283 -26.83 -23.15 -5.20
C GLU A 283 -27.14 -23.03 -3.70
N TYR A 284 -26.71 -21.93 -3.07
CA TYR A 284 -26.98 -21.58 -1.66
C TYR A 284 -28.10 -20.53 -1.50
N ASP A 285 -28.55 -19.88 -2.58
CA ASP A 285 -29.74 -19.01 -2.60
C ASP A 285 -31.01 -19.79 -2.21
N SER A 286 -31.12 -21.05 -2.60
CA SER A 286 -32.25 -21.92 -2.22
C SER A 286 -32.35 -22.20 -0.71
N LEU A 287 -31.26 -22.02 0.04
CA LEU A 287 -31.25 -22.05 1.51
C LEU A 287 -31.67 -20.70 2.13
N VAL A 288 -31.69 -19.62 1.34
CA VAL A 288 -31.95 -18.23 1.77
C VAL A 288 -33.34 -17.75 1.35
N GLU A 289 -33.89 -18.27 0.25
CA GLU A 289 -35.18 -17.86 -0.35
C GLU A 289 -36.43 -18.08 0.53
N ARG A 290 -36.28 -18.47 1.80
CA ARG A 290 -37.41 -18.79 2.70
C ARG A 290 -37.44 -18.13 4.07
N LEU A 291 -36.54 -17.22 4.45
CA LEU A 291 -36.55 -16.70 5.84
C LEU A 291 -36.19 -15.19 5.98
N PRO A 292 -36.79 -14.47 6.97
CA PRO A 292 -36.63 -13.02 7.15
C PRO A 292 -35.24 -12.60 7.67
N GLU A 293 -34.89 -11.33 7.46
CA GLU A 293 -33.57 -10.67 7.60
C GLU A 293 -32.86 -10.75 8.98
N GLU A 294 -33.47 -11.33 10.02
CA GLU A 294 -32.91 -11.37 11.37
C GLU A 294 -33.04 -12.77 12.01
N GLN A 295 -32.06 -13.64 11.81
CA GLN A 295 -31.89 -14.85 12.62
C GLN A 295 -30.47 -15.03 13.16
N ASP A 296 -30.41 -15.53 14.40
CA ASP A 296 -29.20 -15.90 15.15
C ASP A 296 -28.33 -16.87 14.32
N PHE A 297 -27.09 -16.47 14.03
CA PHE A 297 -26.09 -17.24 13.29
C PHE A 297 -25.99 -18.69 13.76
N TYR A 298 -26.00 -18.93 15.07
CA TYR A 298 -25.77 -20.26 15.63
C TYR A 298 -26.97 -21.18 15.42
N LYS A 299 -28.19 -20.65 15.43
CA LYS A 299 -29.39 -21.43 15.06
C LYS A 299 -29.35 -21.86 13.60
N ARG A 300 -28.88 -20.97 12.70
CA ARG A 300 -28.73 -21.27 11.28
C ARG A 300 -27.68 -22.36 11.04
N VAL A 301 -26.57 -22.30 11.77
CA VAL A 301 -25.52 -23.33 11.72
C VAL A 301 -26.05 -24.69 12.20
N GLU A 302 -26.75 -24.73 13.32
CA GLU A 302 -27.30 -25.97 13.88
C GLU A 302 -28.24 -26.69 12.89
N ASP A 303 -29.15 -25.93 12.28
CA ASP A 303 -30.05 -26.45 11.26
C ASP A 303 -29.33 -26.89 9.98
N GLY A 304 -28.30 -26.14 9.56
CA GLY A 304 -27.47 -26.48 8.40
C GLY A 304 -26.67 -27.76 8.61
N VAL A 305 -26.10 -27.95 9.81
CA VAL A 305 -25.36 -29.17 10.18
C VAL A 305 -26.28 -30.38 10.16
N ARG A 306 -27.50 -30.26 10.70
CA ARG A 306 -28.46 -31.38 10.71
C ARG A 306 -28.87 -31.83 9.30
N ARG A 307 -29.08 -30.90 8.37
CA ARG A 307 -29.65 -31.18 7.04
C ARG A 307 -28.59 -31.55 6.01
N ASN A 308 -27.47 -30.84 5.99
CA ASN A 308 -26.56 -30.84 4.83
C ASN A 308 -25.24 -31.57 5.11
N VAL A 309 -24.80 -31.64 6.37
CA VAL A 309 -23.51 -32.27 6.74
C VAL A 309 -23.65 -33.79 6.77
N HIS A 310 -22.63 -34.48 6.26
CA HIS A 310 -22.54 -35.94 6.24
C HIS A 310 -22.72 -36.52 7.66
N PRO A 311 -23.49 -37.62 7.85
CA PRO A 311 -23.84 -38.13 9.18
C PRO A 311 -22.65 -38.32 10.14
N GLU A 312 -21.53 -38.82 9.64
CA GLU A 312 -20.29 -39.02 10.41
C GLU A 312 -19.63 -37.72 10.88
N ASP A 313 -19.84 -36.61 10.16
CA ASP A 313 -19.17 -35.33 10.42
C ASP A 313 -20.02 -34.41 11.33
N ARG A 314 -21.31 -34.73 11.53
CA ARG A 314 -22.27 -33.85 12.24
C ARG A 314 -21.85 -33.50 13.66
N ASP A 315 -21.53 -34.51 14.47
CA ASP A 315 -21.17 -34.30 15.87
C ASP A 315 -19.86 -33.55 16.04
N PHE A 316 -18.93 -33.73 15.10
CA PHE A 316 -17.68 -32.98 15.07
C PHE A 316 -17.95 -31.52 14.73
N ILE A 317 -18.67 -31.25 13.65
CA ILE A 317 -18.93 -29.88 13.18
C ILE A 317 -19.82 -29.09 14.15
N ALA A 318 -20.85 -29.71 14.73
CA ALA A 318 -21.70 -29.08 15.73
C ALA A 318 -20.90 -28.62 16.97
N ARG A 319 -19.98 -29.46 17.45
CA ARG A 319 -19.09 -29.07 18.57
C ARG A 319 -18.14 -27.95 18.18
N GLN A 320 -17.53 -28.04 17.00
CA GLN A 320 -16.58 -27.04 16.52
C GLN A 320 -17.21 -25.66 16.29
N LEU A 321 -18.47 -25.61 15.86
CA LEU A 321 -19.20 -24.37 15.59
C LEU A 321 -20.07 -23.88 16.76
N SER A 322 -19.95 -24.48 17.93
CA SER A 322 -20.63 -23.99 19.14
C SER A 322 -20.17 -22.56 19.50
N PRO A 323 -21.05 -21.70 20.03
CA PRO A 323 -20.73 -20.30 20.34
C PRO A 323 -19.46 -20.15 21.17
N ALA A 324 -19.37 -20.90 22.27
CA ALA A 324 -18.23 -20.87 23.18
C ALA A 324 -16.91 -21.26 22.48
N ASN A 325 -16.94 -22.25 21.58
CA ASN A 325 -15.74 -22.69 20.87
C ASN A 325 -15.31 -21.69 19.80
N VAL A 326 -16.26 -21.14 19.02
CA VAL A 326 -15.97 -20.11 18.00
C VAL A 326 -15.38 -18.87 18.65
N GLU A 327 -16.00 -18.36 19.71
CA GLU A 327 -15.51 -17.19 20.47
C GLU A 327 -14.11 -17.45 21.05
N THR A 328 -13.92 -18.59 21.70
CA THR A 328 -12.61 -18.95 22.28
C THR A 328 -11.53 -19.05 21.19
N ARG A 329 -11.82 -19.72 20.07
CA ARG A 329 -10.84 -19.88 18.99
C ARG A 329 -10.54 -18.57 18.27
N LEU A 330 -11.52 -17.70 18.00
CA LEU A 330 -11.28 -16.39 17.38
C LEU A 330 -10.62 -15.37 18.34
N ARG A 331 -10.72 -15.60 19.65
CA ARG A 331 -9.94 -14.86 20.65
C ARG A 331 -8.48 -15.28 20.63
N LEU A 332 -8.20 -16.58 20.47
CA LEU A 332 -6.85 -17.14 20.50
C LEU A 332 -6.14 -17.12 19.14
N GLN A 333 -6.88 -17.16 18.04
CA GLN A 333 -6.38 -17.30 16.66
C GLN A 333 -7.07 -16.28 15.75
N GLN A 334 -6.33 -15.70 14.79
CA GLN A 334 -6.90 -14.73 13.83
C GLN A 334 -7.94 -15.38 12.90
N SER A 335 -7.74 -16.66 12.57
CA SER A 335 -8.70 -17.46 11.80
C SER A 335 -8.50 -18.95 12.06
N PHE A 336 -9.52 -19.76 11.80
CA PHE A 336 -9.41 -21.21 11.75
C PHE A 336 -10.28 -21.78 10.64
N SER A 337 -9.94 -23.00 10.18
CA SER A 337 -10.66 -23.69 9.12
C SER A 337 -11.13 -25.08 9.57
N LEU A 338 -12.25 -25.51 9.02
CA LEU A 338 -12.84 -26.83 9.20
C LEU A 338 -13.08 -27.44 7.82
N VAL A 339 -12.70 -28.70 7.64
CA VAL A 339 -13.01 -29.47 6.44
C VAL A 339 -14.10 -30.47 6.81
N TYR A 340 -15.15 -30.55 6.00
CA TYR A 340 -16.29 -31.42 6.24
C TYR A 340 -16.96 -31.82 4.93
N ARG A 341 -17.72 -32.90 4.98
CA ARG A 341 -18.48 -33.40 3.83
C ARG A 341 -19.93 -32.92 3.92
N THR A 342 -20.47 -32.47 2.79
CA THR A 342 -21.91 -32.24 2.63
C THR A 342 -22.52 -33.28 1.70
N VAL A 343 -23.73 -33.72 1.98
CA VAL A 343 -24.47 -34.66 1.12
C VAL A 343 -25.45 -33.88 0.25
N LYS A 344 -25.32 -34.03 -1.07
CA LYS A 344 -26.26 -33.50 -2.05
C LYS A 344 -26.55 -34.56 -3.11
N ASP A 345 -27.83 -34.83 -3.36
CA ASP A 345 -28.29 -35.84 -4.34
C ASP A 345 -27.65 -37.23 -4.16
N GLY A 346 -27.38 -37.62 -2.89
CA GLY A 346 -26.74 -38.89 -2.54
C GLY A 346 -25.21 -38.92 -2.74
N ARG A 347 -24.58 -37.83 -3.16
CA ARG A 347 -23.12 -37.69 -3.30
C ARG A 347 -22.55 -36.80 -2.20
N SER A 348 -21.34 -37.15 -1.76
CA SER A 348 -20.58 -36.38 -0.76
C SER A 348 -19.64 -35.41 -1.46
N TYR A 349 -19.65 -34.15 -1.03
CA TYR A 349 -18.77 -33.08 -1.51
C TYR A 349 -17.92 -32.55 -0.37
N TYR A 350 -16.62 -32.35 -0.61
CA TYR A 350 -15.72 -31.75 0.37
C TYR A 350 -15.83 -30.23 0.39
N ASN A 351 -16.06 -29.67 1.59
CA ASN A 351 -16.14 -28.23 1.80
C ASN A 351 -15.13 -27.81 2.87
N ARG A 352 -14.57 -26.61 2.69
CA ARG A 352 -13.75 -25.91 3.67
C ARG A 352 -14.50 -24.69 4.16
N MET A 353 -14.83 -24.67 5.45
CA MET A 353 -15.34 -23.48 6.13
C MET A 353 -14.20 -22.79 6.87
N LYS A 354 -14.01 -21.49 6.62
CA LYS A 354 -13.02 -20.67 7.30
C LYS A 354 -13.72 -19.55 8.07
N LEU A 355 -13.41 -19.45 9.36
CA LEU A 355 -13.86 -18.36 10.22
C LEU A 355 -12.67 -17.46 10.51
N ALA A 356 -12.81 -16.16 10.32
CA ALA A 356 -11.75 -15.17 10.52
C ALA A 356 -12.28 -13.94 11.25
N ARG A 357 -11.52 -13.42 12.21
CA ARG A 357 -11.87 -12.19 12.92
C ARG A 357 -11.69 -10.99 11.99
N GLY A 358 -12.63 -10.05 12.02
CA GLY A 358 -12.49 -8.75 11.37
C GLY A 358 -11.50 -7.83 12.13
N ASP A 359 -11.23 -6.67 11.55
CA ASP A 359 -10.51 -5.60 12.25
C ASP A 359 -11.33 -5.05 13.42
N ASP A 360 -12.66 -5.06 13.27
CA ASP A 360 -13.59 -4.77 14.34
C ASP A 360 -13.81 -6.06 15.18
N PRO A 361 -13.49 -6.03 16.49
CA PRO A 361 -13.67 -7.19 17.38
C PRO A 361 -15.12 -7.66 17.49
N ASP A 362 -16.08 -6.79 17.16
CA ASP A 362 -17.51 -7.13 17.17
C ASP A 362 -17.95 -7.89 15.92
N TYR A 363 -17.05 -8.13 14.96
CA TYR A 363 -17.38 -8.84 13.71
C TYR A 363 -16.40 -9.95 13.36
N PHE A 364 -16.92 -11.04 12.81
CA PHE A 364 -16.13 -12.08 12.18
C PHE A 364 -16.76 -12.52 10.85
N VAL A 365 -15.93 -13.06 9.98
CA VAL A 365 -16.31 -13.48 8.62
C VAL A 365 -16.26 -15.01 8.55
N VAL A 366 -17.26 -15.59 7.90
CA VAL A 366 -17.33 -17.02 7.61
C VAL A 366 -17.38 -17.23 6.10
N GLY A 367 -16.36 -17.87 5.54
CA GLY A 367 -16.30 -18.25 4.13
C GLY A 367 -16.42 -19.77 3.96
N ILE A 368 -17.25 -20.23 3.04
CA ILE A 368 -17.36 -21.65 2.67
C ILE A 368 -16.93 -21.82 1.22
N LYS A 369 -16.03 -22.78 0.98
CA LYS A 369 -15.51 -23.11 -0.34
C LYS A 369 -15.61 -24.61 -0.59
N ASN A 370 -16.14 -25.00 -1.74
CA ASN A 370 -16.06 -26.36 -2.25
C ASN A 370 -14.62 -26.66 -2.67
N ILE A 371 -14.04 -27.70 -2.07
CA ILE A 371 -12.67 -28.16 -2.31
C ILE A 371 -12.63 -29.57 -2.90
N ASP A 372 -13.75 -30.06 -3.43
CA ASP A 372 -13.87 -31.41 -3.98
C ASP A 372 -12.88 -31.65 -5.13
N ALA A 373 -12.74 -30.69 -6.03
CA ALA A 373 -11.75 -30.73 -7.11
C ALA A 373 -10.30 -30.65 -6.61
N GLU A 374 -10.03 -30.00 -5.47
CA GLU A 374 -8.69 -29.93 -4.86
C GLU A 374 -8.32 -31.30 -4.28
N ILE A 375 -9.22 -31.85 -3.44
CA ILE A 375 -9.03 -33.16 -2.80
C ILE A 375 -8.94 -34.29 -3.84
N THR A 376 -9.80 -34.26 -4.87
CA THR A 376 -9.78 -35.30 -5.91
C THR A 376 -8.47 -35.30 -6.69
N ARG A 377 -7.96 -34.11 -7.06
CA ARG A 377 -6.65 -33.98 -7.72
C ARG A 377 -5.50 -34.43 -6.83
N GLU A 378 -5.56 -34.15 -5.53
CA GLU A 378 -4.53 -34.57 -4.58
C GLU A 378 -4.46 -36.10 -4.49
N ILE A 379 -5.62 -36.76 -4.37
CA ILE A 379 -5.74 -38.23 -4.39
C ILE A 379 -5.21 -38.82 -5.72
N GLU A 380 -5.54 -38.21 -6.86
CA GLU A 380 -5.04 -38.64 -8.17
C GLU A 380 -3.52 -38.47 -8.30
N SER A 381 -2.99 -37.33 -7.85
CA SER A 381 -1.56 -37.03 -7.84
C SER A 381 -0.78 -38.01 -6.95
N GLU A 382 -1.29 -38.31 -5.76
CA GLU A 382 -0.68 -39.30 -4.87
C GLU A 382 -0.67 -40.70 -5.51
N LYS A 383 -1.79 -41.11 -6.12
CA LYS A 383 -1.86 -42.38 -6.87
C LYS A 383 -0.84 -42.40 -8.01
N GLN A 384 -0.73 -41.31 -8.78
CA GLN A 384 0.19 -41.25 -9.91
C GLN A 384 1.66 -41.22 -9.46
N ARG A 385 1.98 -40.51 -8.37
CA ARG A 385 3.32 -40.53 -7.76
C ARG A 385 3.68 -41.94 -7.31
N HIS A 386 2.76 -42.65 -6.65
CA HIS A 386 2.96 -44.03 -6.24
C HIS A 386 3.23 -44.96 -7.43
N THR A 387 2.46 -44.81 -8.53
CA THR A 387 2.68 -45.55 -9.78
C THR A 387 4.05 -45.24 -10.41
N LEU A 388 4.47 -43.98 -10.45
CA LEU A 388 5.77 -43.58 -11.03
C LEU A 388 6.95 -44.06 -10.17
N GLU A 389 6.83 -44.02 -8.84
CA GLU A 389 7.85 -44.57 -7.93
C GLU A 389 8.01 -46.08 -8.14
N MET A 390 6.90 -46.81 -8.30
CA MET A 390 6.92 -48.22 -8.64
C MET A 390 7.57 -48.48 -10.00
N MET A 391 7.27 -47.66 -11.01
CA MET A 391 7.85 -47.73 -12.35
C MET A 391 9.38 -47.52 -12.32
N LYS A 392 9.90 -46.60 -11.49
CA LYS A 392 11.36 -46.38 -11.33
C LYS A 392 12.08 -47.62 -10.78
N VAL A 393 11.47 -48.34 -9.84
CA VAL A 393 12.05 -49.60 -9.32
C VAL A 393 12.13 -50.66 -10.42
N PHE A 394 11.12 -50.76 -11.28
CA PHE A 394 11.11 -51.70 -12.39
C PHE A 394 12.14 -51.37 -13.48
N TYR A 395 12.23 -50.11 -13.93
CA TYR A 395 13.23 -49.73 -14.94
C TYR A 395 14.66 -49.77 -14.41
N GLY A 396 14.88 -49.43 -13.14
CA GLY A 396 16.20 -49.58 -12.51
C GLY A 396 16.68 -51.03 -12.41
N LEU A 397 15.76 -52.01 -12.46
CA LEU A 397 16.08 -53.44 -12.58
C LEU A 397 16.18 -53.88 -14.05
N ALA A 398 15.59 -53.19 -15.02
CA ALA A 398 15.57 -53.64 -16.41
C ALA A 398 16.94 -53.54 -17.12
N GLU A 399 17.88 -52.73 -16.63
CA GLU A 399 19.22 -52.62 -17.22
C GLU A 399 20.11 -53.84 -16.95
N ASP A 400 19.96 -54.49 -15.78
CA ASP A 400 20.79 -55.63 -15.36
C ASP A 400 20.11 -57.00 -15.59
N PHE A 401 18.82 -57.01 -15.95
CA PHE A 401 18.01 -58.21 -16.03
C PHE A 401 17.37 -58.38 -17.41
N ALA A 402 17.58 -59.56 -17.99
CA ALA A 402 17.08 -59.95 -19.29
C ALA A 402 15.57 -60.32 -19.26
N CYS A 403 14.99 -60.56 -18.09
CA CYS A 403 13.55 -60.73 -17.91
C CYS A 403 13.15 -60.29 -16.49
N VAL A 404 12.05 -59.54 -16.34
CA VAL A 404 11.51 -59.13 -15.04
C VAL A 404 10.01 -59.43 -14.99
N LEU A 405 9.60 -60.09 -13.91
CA LEU A 405 8.23 -60.51 -13.62
C LEU A 405 7.77 -59.92 -12.28
N GLN A 406 6.50 -59.52 -12.21
CA GLN A 406 5.80 -59.28 -10.95
C GLN A 406 4.84 -60.45 -10.69
N ILE A 407 4.86 -60.99 -9.49
CA ILE A 407 4.05 -62.13 -9.09
C ILE A 407 2.99 -61.62 -8.11
N ASN A 408 1.72 -61.82 -8.45
CA ASN A 408 0.61 -61.56 -7.56
C ASN A 408 0.49 -62.71 -6.56
N ALA A 409 0.77 -62.42 -5.29
CA ALA A 409 0.74 -63.42 -4.22
C ALA A 409 -0.67 -63.92 -3.89
N GLY A 410 -1.72 -63.20 -4.28
CA GLY A 410 -3.12 -63.54 -3.99
C GLY A 410 -3.67 -64.64 -4.89
N ASP A 411 -3.42 -64.56 -6.19
CA ASP A 411 -3.96 -65.50 -7.20
C ASP A 411 -2.90 -66.37 -7.89
N GLY A 412 -1.61 -66.16 -7.60
CA GLY A 412 -0.51 -66.95 -8.15
C GLY A 412 -0.19 -66.64 -9.62
N THR A 413 -0.79 -65.59 -10.19
CA THR A 413 -0.47 -65.11 -11.52
C THR A 413 0.80 -64.25 -11.51
N ASP A 414 1.46 -64.18 -12.66
CA ASP A 414 2.50 -63.20 -12.92
C ASP A 414 2.11 -62.21 -14.02
N THR A 415 2.80 -61.08 -14.02
CA THR A 415 2.76 -60.05 -15.05
C THR A 415 4.19 -59.84 -15.55
N LEU A 416 4.38 -59.95 -16.87
CA LEU A 416 5.65 -59.72 -17.55
C LEU A 416 5.88 -58.22 -17.74
N TYR A 417 6.94 -57.67 -17.15
CA TYR A 417 7.28 -56.24 -17.25
C TYR A 417 8.31 -55.95 -18.33
N THR A 418 9.34 -56.79 -18.42
CA THR A 418 10.33 -56.71 -19.49
C THR A 418 10.85 -58.10 -19.83
N ILE A 419 11.14 -58.32 -21.11
CA ILE A 419 11.93 -59.42 -21.61
C ILE A 419 12.80 -58.87 -22.74
N ASP A 420 14.11 -59.02 -22.60
CA ASP A 420 15.04 -58.57 -23.63
C ASP A 420 14.79 -59.40 -24.91
N GLY A 421 14.51 -58.70 -26.00
CA GLY A 421 14.21 -59.29 -27.31
C GLY A 421 15.35 -60.12 -27.90
N ASN A 422 16.58 -59.93 -27.43
CA ASN A 422 17.76 -60.69 -27.83
C ASN A 422 18.00 -61.97 -27.03
N THR A 423 17.14 -62.28 -26.06
CA THR A 423 17.24 -63.55 -25.31
C THR A 423 16.75 -64.73 -26.11
N ALA A 424 17.33 -65.91 -25.88
CA ALA A 424 16.88 -67.18 -26.47
C ALA A 424 15.71 -67.82 -25.70
N PHE A 425 14.92 -67.01 -24.99
CA PHE A 425 13.72 -67.48 -24.32
C PHE A 425 12.64 -67.84 -25.37
N PRO A 426 11.90 -68.96 -25.19
CA PRO A 426 10.76 -69.32 -26.04
C PRO A 426 9.75 -68.18 -26.22
N GLU A 427 9.10 -68.13 -27.39
CA GLU A 427 8.09 -67.11 -27.70
C GLU A 427 6.88 -67.18 -26.77
N ASP A 428 6.53 -68.38 -26.31
CA ASP A 428 5.48 -68.62 -25.32
C ASP A 428 5.74 -67.93 -23.97
N LEU A 429 7.01 -67.61 -23.64
CA LEU A 429 7.36 -66.83 -22.44
C LEU A 429 7.05 -65.34 -22.59
N ARG A 430 6.65 -64.85 -23.77
CA ARG A 430 6.28 -63.43 -23.99
C ARG A 430 4.83 -63.13 -23.67
N GLN A 431 4.05 -64.12 -23.21
CA GLN A 431 2.67 -63.88 -22.77
C GLN A 431 2.66 -62.83 -21.65
N PRO A 432 1.83 -61.77 -21.75
CA PRO A 432 1.82 -60.66 -20.79
C PRO A 432 1.53 -61.09 -19.35
N SER A 433 0.76 -62.17 -19.18
CA SER A 433 0.41 -62.73 -17.88
C SER A 433 0.06 -64.21 -18.01
N MET A 434 0.48 -65.02 -17.04
CA MET A 434 0.07 -66.42 -16.89
C MET A 434 0.24 -66.87 -15.43
N LEU A 435 -0.08 -68.11 -15.09
CA LEU A 435 0.26 -68.65 -13.77
C LEU A 435 1.78 -68.72 -13.61
N TYR A 436 2.30 -68.17 -12.52
CA TYR A 436 3.75 -68.15 -12.24
C TYR A 436 4.36 -69.55 -12.30
N ALA A 437 3.65 -70.55 -11.76
CA ALA A 437 4.08 -71.94 -11.78
C ALA A 437 4.24 -72.49 -13.21
N ASP A 438 3.32 -72.12 -14.12
CA ASP A 438 3.36 -72.55 -15.52
C ASP A 438 4.51 -71.87 -16.25
N ARG A 439 4.77 -70.58 -15.99
CA ARG A 439 5.92 -69.87 -16.56
C ARG A 439 7.24 -70.48 -16.11
N MET A 440 7.39 -70.79 -14.82
CA MET A 440 8.60 -71.45 -14.31
C MET A 440 8.77 -72.86 -14.87
N ALA A 441 7.67 -73.59 -15.11
CA ALA A 441 7.71 -74.89 -15.77
C ALA A 441 8.16 -74.77 -17.24
N LEU A 442 7.66 -73.78 -17.96
CA LEU A 442 8.06 -73.49 -19.34
C LEU A 442 9.56 -73.14 -19.44
N ILE A 443 10.08 -72.27 -18.56
CA ILE A 443 11.52 -71.97 -18.48
C ILE A 443 12.32 -73.25 -18.20
N ARG A 444 11.90 -74.05 -17.22
CA ARG A 444 12.57 -75.30 -16.85
C ARG A 444 12.67 -76.29 -18.02
N ASP A 445 11.56 -76.50 -18.73
CA ASP A 445 11.46 -77.56 -19.73
C ASP A 445 12.10 -77.14 -21.06
N SER A 446 12.04 -75.85 -21.39
CA SER A 446 12.52 -75.35 -22.68
C SER A 446 14.00 -74.98 -22.69
N CYS A 447 14.53 -74.36 -21.63
CA CYS A 447 15.89 -73.80 -21.67
C CYS A 447 16.80 -74.19 -20.50
N VAL A 448 16.29 -74.60 -19.33
CA VAL A 448 17.18 -75.01 -18.22
C VAL A 448 17.90 -76.33 -18.52
N ALA A 449 19.21 -76.36 -18.27
CA ALA A 449 20.06 -77.52 -18.47
C ALA A 449 19.50 -78.75 -17.72
N PRO A 450 19.51 -79.97 -18.32
CA PRO A 450 18.87 -81.15 -17.75
C PRO A 450 19.25 -81.45 -16.30
N GLU A 451 20.52 -81.24 -15.96
CA GLU A 451 21.09 -81.41 -14.61
C GLU A 451 20.54 -80.42 -13.57
N ASP A 452 20.17 -79.22 -13.99
CA ASP A 452 19.69 -78.15 -13.09
C ASP A 452 18.17 -78.15 -12.93
N ARG A 453 17.40 -78.85 -13.79
CA ARG A 453 15.92 -78.78 -13.81
C ARG A 453 15.27 -79.09 -12.47
N LEU A 454 15.77 -80.10 -11.76
CA LEU A 454 15.20 -80.53 -10.47
C LEU A 454 15.55 -79.56 -9.34
N GLY A 455 16.74 -78.94 -9.39
CA GLY A 455 17.15 -77.86 -8.49
C GLY A 455 16.32 -76.60 -8.73
N PHE A 456 16.24 -76.18 -9.99
CA PHE A 456 15.47 -75.02 -10.44
C PHE A 456 14.01 -75.11 -10.01
N ARG A 457 13.32 -76.23 -10.28
CA ARG A 457 11.92 -76.43 -9.87
C ARG A 457 11.71 -76.24 -8.36
N ARG A 458 12.63 -76.74 -7.53
CA ARG A 458 12.53 -76.61 -6.07
C ARG A 458 12.82 -75.17 -5.64
N ALA A 459 13.84 -74.56 -6.21
CA ALA A 459 14.28 -73.21 -5.88
C ALA A 459 13.25 -72.14 -6.26
N THR A 460 12.64 -72.24 -7.44
CA THR A 460 11.65 -71.28 -7.98
C THR A 460 10.22 -71.60 -7.58
N HIS A 461 9.98 -72.62 -6.74
CA HIS A 461 8.65 -72.86 -6.21
C HIS A 461 8.21 -71.69 -5.30
N LEU A 462 7.01 -71.15 -5.52
CA LEU A 462 6.53 -69.93 -4.85
C LEU A 462 6.63 -70.02 -3.31
N GLU A 463 6.28 -71.18 -2.75
CA GLU A 463 6.38 -71.45 -1.31
C GLU A 463 7.83 -71.37 -0.80
N ASN A 464 8.78 -71.92 -1.56
CA ASN A 464 10.19 -71.86 -1.20
C ASN A 464 10.73 -70.43 -1.30
N VAL A 465 10.34 -69.70 -2.35
CA VAL A 465 10.70 -68.28 -2.52
C VAL A 465 10.18 -67.44 -1.34
N ARG A 466 8.94 -67.68 -0.89
CA ARG A 466 8.36 -67.03 0.30
C ARG A 466 9.17 -67.31 1.56
N VAL A 467 9.46 -68.57 1.85
CA VAL A 467 10.27 -68.98 3.01
C VAL A 467 11.67 -68.34 2.98
N GLN A 468 12.31 -68.27 1.82
CA GLN A 468 13.62 -67.62 1.68
C GLN A 468 13.51 -66.10 1.91
N LEU A 469 12.48 -65.46 1.37
CA LEU A 469 12.28 -64.02 1.54
C LEU A 469 11.76 -63.63 2.93
N GLU A 470 11.17 -64.56 3.69
CA GLU A 470 10.92 -64.43 5.14
C GLU A 470 12.21 -64.27 5.93
N ARG A 471 13.24 -65.03 5.56
CA ARG A 471 14.52 -65.06 6.25
C ARG A 471 15.51 -64.00 5.72
N TYR A 472 15.44 -63.67 4.44
CA TYR A 472 16.40 -62.79 3.76
C TYR A 472 15.69 -61.71 2.94
N LYS A 473 16.27 -60.50 2.88
CA LYS A 473 15.69 -59.39 2.09
C LYS A 473 15.67 -59.64 0.58
N VAL A 474 16.60 -60.47 0.09
CA VAL A 474 16.79 -60.81 -1.31
C VAL A 474 17.14 -62.29 -1.40
N TYR A 475 16.57 -63.00 -2.37
CA TYR A 475 16.87 -64.41 -2.63
C TYR A 475 17.43 -64.58 -4.04
N TYR A 476 18.55 -65.29 -4.16
CA TYR A 476 19.20 -65.58 -5.44
C TYR A 476 19.28 -67.07 -5.68
N TYR A 477 19.13 -67.50 -6.93
CA TYR A 477 19.38 -68.86 -7.35
C TYR A 477 20.09 -68.88 -8.71
N ASN A 478 21.21 -69.59 -8.78
CA ASN A 478 22.01 -69.75 -9.99
C ASN A 478 21.68 -71.08 -10.66
N PHE A 479 21.66 -71.07 -11.99
CA PHE A 479 21.36 -72.24 -12.82
C PHE A 479 21.89 -72.02 -14.23
N HIS A 480 21.94 -73.08 -15.03
CA HIS A 480 22.41 -73.02 -16.39
C HIS A 480 21.26 -73.05 -17.40
N LEU A 481 21.36 -72.20 -18.42
CA LEU A 481 20.50 -72.24 -19.60
C LEU A 481 21.26 -72.80 -20.80
N ILE A 482 20.62 -73.70 -21.55
CA ILE A 482 21.10 -74.16 -22.86
C ILE A 482 20.53 -73.24 -23.93
N VAL A 483 21.40 -72.42 -24.52
CA VAL A 483 21.06 -71.44 -25.55
C VAL A 483 21.90 -71.74 -26.78
N GLY A 484 21.27 -72.08 -27.91
CA GLY A 484 21.98 -72.40 -29.16
C GLY A 484 22.94 -73.59 -29.05
N GLY A 485 22.67 -74.53 -28.11
CA GLY A 485 23.54 -75.69 -27.84
C GLY A 485 24.71 -75.41 -26.88
N MET A 486 24.87 -74.18 -26.38
CA MET A 486 25.88 -73.80 -25.39
C MET A 486 25.24 -73.58 -24.01
N SER A 487 25.95 -74.01 -22.96
CA SER A 487 25.55 -73.77 -21.57
C SER A 487 25.99 -72.35 -21.15
N GLN A 488 25.06 -71.58 -20.59
CA GLN A 488 25.27 -70.23 -20.07
C GLN A 488 24.90 -70.17 -18.59
N ASN A 489 25.64 -69.40 -17.79
CA ASN A 489 25.35 -69.14 -16.38
C ASN A 489 24.27 -68.07 -16.24
N TRP A 490 23.21 -68.41 -15.53
CA TRP A 490 22.08 -67.53 -15.27
C TRP A 490 21.76 -67.48 -13.78
N GLN A 491 21.18 -66.36 -13.37
CA GLN A 491 20.72 -66.14 -12.00
C GLN A 491 19.31 -65.57 -12.02
N VAL A 492 18.46 -66.10 -11.14
CA VAL A 492 17.19 -65.47 -10.78
C VAL A 492 17.32 -64.80 -9.42
N LYS A 493 16.85 -63.55 -9.33
CA LYS A 493 16.80 -62.75 -8.10
C LYS A 493 15.35 -62.49 -7.75
N TYR A 494 14.99 -62.69 -6.49
CA TYR A 494 13.67 -62.37 -5.93
C TYR A 494 13.77 -61.29 -4.87
N ILE A 495 12.79 -60.38 -4.86
CA ILE A 495 12.60 -59.35 -3.84
C ILE A 495 11.11 -59.22 -3.51
N ARG A 496 10.79 -58.68 -2.33
CA ARG A 496 9.40 -58.31 -1.98
C ARG A 496 9.07 -56.93 -2.55
N SER A 497 7.92 -56.80 -3.21
CA SER A 497 7.31 -55.50 -3.53
C SER A 497 6.65 -54.96 -2.27
N GLY A 498 6.95 -53.70 -1.92
CA GLY A 498 6.46 -53.06 -0.69
C GLY A 498 5.00 -52.60 -0.72
N SER A 499 4.25 -52.88 -1.80
CA SER A 499 2.85 -52.47 -1.97
C SER A 499 1.89 -53.65 -1.80
N GLU A 500 0.76 -53.41 -1.14
CA GLU A 500 -0.33 -54.39 -0.97
C GLU A 500 -1.17 -54.56 -2.26
N PRO A 501 -1.65 -55.78 -2.56
CA PRO A 501 -1.27 -57.04 -1.91
C PRO A 501 0.20 -57.34 -2.21
N ALA A 502 0.94 -57.80 -1.18
CA ALA A 502 2.40 -57.97 -1.18
C ALA A 502 2.88 -58.82 -2.37
N GLY A 503 3.16 -58.16 -3.50
CA GLY A 503 3.65 -58.81 -4.70
C GLY A 503 5.11 -59.21 -4.54
N LEU A 504 5.55 -60.25 -5.24
CA LEU A 504 6.97 -60.56 -5.37
C LEU A 504 7.45 -60.03 -6.72
N VAL A 505 8.70 -59.61 -6.81
CA VAL A 505 9.33 -59.28 -8.09
C VAL A 505 10.49 -60.23 -8.29
N CYS A 506 10.62 -60.79 -9.50
CA CYS A 506 11.78 -61.59 -9.86
C CYS A 506 12.40 -61.16 -11.18
N GLY A 507 13.73 -61.16 -11.22
CA GLY A 507 14.51 -60.86 -12.42
C GLY A 507 15.44 -61.99 -12.79
N PHE A 508 15.56 -62.31 -14.07
CA PHE A 508 16.52 -63.25 -14.64
C PHE A 508 17.66 -62.50 -15.34
N ARG A 509 18.90 -62.86 -15.05
CA ARG A 509 20.08 -62.24 -15.68
C ARG A 509 21.12 -63.29 -16.06
N ASN A 510 21.86 -63.04 -17.15
CA ASN A 510 23.03 -63.82 -17.52
C ASN A 510 24.24 -63.32 -16.70
N THR A 511 25.00 -64.24 -16.10
CA THR A 511 26.16 -63.95 -15.25
C THR A 511 27.48 -64.45 -15.81
N ASP A 512 27.54 -64.94 -17.06
CA ASP A 512 28.76 -65.50 -17.66
C ASP A 512 29.94 -64.53 -17.63
N ARG A 513 29.70 -63.24 -17.91
CA ARG A 513 30.75 -62.22 -17.87
C ARG A 513 31.35 -62.07 -16.47
N GLU A 514 30.53 -62.09 -15.43
CA GLU A 514 30.97 -61.98 -14.03
C GLU A 514 31.68 -63.26 -13.57
N VAL A 515 31.14 -64.44 -13.90
CA VAL A 515 31.71 -65.75 -13.55
C VAL A 515 33.08 -65.93 -14.19
N ASN A 516 33.24 -65.59 -15.48
CA ASN A 516 34.52 -65.66 -16.18
C ASN A 516 35.59 -64.78 -15.54
N ILE A 517 35.23 -63.56 -15.10
CA ILE A 517 36.16 -62.65 -14.41
C ILE A 517 36.61 -63.25 -13.07
N ILE A 518 35.68 -63.80 -12.29
CA ILE A 518 35.98 -64.41 -10.98
C ILE A 518 36.91 -65.62 -11.16
N GLU A 519 36.63 -66.49 -12.14
CA GLU A 519 37.49 -67.65 -12.41
C GLU A 519 38.88 -67.26 -12.89
N GLN A 520 38.99 -66.23 -13.74
CA GLN A 520 40.27 -65.73 -14.24
C GLN A 520 41.12 -65.15 -13.11
N ASN A 521 40.54 -64.35 -12.21
CA ASN A 521 41.22 -63.84 -11.03
C ASN A 521 41.70 -64.95 -10.11
N ARG A 522 40.86 -65.98 -9.88
CA ARG A 522 41.22 -67.12 -9.05
C ARG A 522 42.35 -67.97 -9.64
N ARG A 523 42.45 -68.02 -10.98
CA ARG A 523 43.59 -68.67 -11.68
C ARG A 523 44.87 -67.87 -11.49
N LEU A 524 44.82 -66.54 -11.67
CA LEU A 524 45.96 -65.66 -11.45
C LEU A 524 46.48 -65.75 -10.02
N GLU A 525 45.58 -65.71 -9.02
CA GLU A 525 45.96 -65.86 -7.61
C GLU A 525 46.68 -67.19 -7.33
N LYS A 526 46.15 -68.32 -7.83
CA LYS A 526 46.80 -69.62 -7.67
C LYS A 526 48.17 -69.69 -8.37
N GLU A 527 48.32 -69.02 -9.50
CA GLU A 527 49.58 -68.98 -10.24
C GLU A 527 50.62 -68.12 -9.50
N THR A 528 50.22 -66.97 -8.96
CA THR A 528 51.04 -66.14 -8.07
C THR A 528 51.43 -66.87 -6.78
N GLU A 529 50.50 -67.57 -6.12
CA GLU A 529 50.79 -68.40 -4.95
C GLU A 529 51.81 -69.49 -5.26
N ARG A 530 51.67 -70.18 -6.40
CA ARG A 530 52.61 -71.21 -6.84
C ARG A 530 53.99 -70.64 -7.14
N GLN A 531 54.07 -69.48 -7.80
CA GLN A 531 55.34 -68.79 -8.07
C GLN A 531 56.01 -68.38 -6.75
N ASN A 532 55.28 -67.76 -5.83
CA ASN A 532 55.80 -67.36 -4.52
C ASN A 532 56.26 -68.56 -3.68
N ALA A 533 55.53 -69.69 -3.72
CA ALA A 533 55.94 -70.91 -3.04
C ALA A 533 57.24 -71.49 -3.62
N PHE A 534 57.38 -71.52 -4.96
CA PHE A 534 58.61 -71.94 -5.63
C PHE A 534 59.80 -71.03 -5.26
N PHE A 535 59.60 -69.70 -5.30
CA PHE A 535 60.65 -68.74 -4.95
C PHE A 535 61.03 -68.77 -3.46
N ASN A 536 60.07 -68.95 -2.55
CA ASN A 536 60.35 -69.11 -1.11
C ASN A 536 61.15 -70.38 -0.80
N LEU A 537 60.86 -71.48 -1.48
CA LEU A 537 61.65 -72.72 -1.39
C LEU A 537 63.08 -72.51 -1.89
N PHE A 538 63.25 -71.83 -3.02
CA PHE A 538 64.57 -71.52 -3.57
C PHE A 538 65.37 -70.56 -2.67
N ALA A 539 64.75 -69.48 -2.19
CA ALA A 539 65.40 -68.48 -1.35
C ALA A 539 65.65 -68.92 0.11
N ALA A 540 65.14 -70.08 0.53
CA ALA A 540 65.39 -70.63 1.86
C ALA A 540 66.87 -70.98 2.07
N ASP A 541 67.52 -71.55 1.04
CA ASP A 541 68.90 -72.04 1.10
C ASP A 541 69.95 -70.94 0.87
N TYR A 542 69.51 -69.75 0.40
CA TYR A 542 70.40 -68.63 0.12
C TYR A 542 70.26 -67.50 1.14
N VAL A 543 71.39 -66.86 1.42
CA VAL A 543 71.50 -65.76 2.38
C VAL A 543 70.81 -64.49 1.87
N SER A 544 70.98 -64.21 0.58
CA SER A 544 70.27 -63.15 -0.15
C SER A 544 69.81 -63.71 -1.50
N ALA A 545 68.62 -63.32 -1.96
CA ALA A 545 68.03 -63.73 -3.23
C ALA A 545 67.45 -62.50 -3.94
N PHE A 546 67.89 -62.31 -5.19
CA PHE A 546 67.47 -61.23 -6.06
C PHE A 546 66.80 -61.79 -7.31
N TYR A 547 65.71 -61.17 -7.71
CA TYR A 547 65.12 -61.39 -9.03
C TYR A 547 65.72 -60.36 -9.98
N ILE A 548 66.32 -60.80 -11.09
CA ILE A 548 66.88 -59.92 -12.11
C ILE A 548 66.09 -60.12 -13.40
N ASP A 549 65.49 -59.04 -13.88
CA ASP A 549 64.87 -58.99 -15.19
C ASP A 549 65.97 -58.78 -16.24
N LEU A 550 66.23 -59.81 -17.04
CA LEU A 550 67.33 -59.84 -18.01
C LEU A 550 67.09 -58.91 -19.22
N ASP A 551 65.84 -58.53 -19.49
CA ASP A 551 65.49 -57.68 -20.63
C ASP A 551 65.65 -56.19 -20.28
N THR A 552 65.30 -55.83 -19.04
CA THR A 552 65.39 -54.44 -18.55
C THR A 552 66.66 -54.16 -17.75
N GLY A 553 67.38 -55.20 -17.33
CA GLY A 553 68.52 -55.09 -16.43
C GLY A 553 68.14 -54.69 -14.99
N SER A 554 66.83 -54.59 -14.69
CA SER A 554 66.35 -54.20 -13.37
C SER A 554 66.40 -55.40 -12.41
N PHE A 555 66.80 -55.16 -11.16
CA PHE A 555 66.79 -56.18 -10.13
C PHE A 555 65.89 -55.78 -8.96
N THR A 556 65.23 -56.76 -8.36
CA THR A 556 64.40 -56.60 -7.15
C THR A 556 64.90 -57.58 -6.08
N ALA A 557 65.23 -57.06 -4.90
CA ALA A 557 65.63 -57.88 -3.76
C ALA A 557 64.40 -58.57 -3.15
N TYR A 558 64.38 -59.91 -3.16
CA TYR A 558 63.33 -60.71 -2.51
C TYR A 558 63.72 -61.12 -1.09
N LYS A 559 65.00 -61.33 -0.84
CA LYS A 559 65.59 -61.56 0.48
C LYS A 559 66.98 -60.95 0.50
N ILE A 560 67.28 -60.09 1.47
CA ILE A 560 68.57 -59.43 1.58
C ILE A 560 69.03 -59.44 3.04
N GLN A 561 70.32 -59.65 3.28
CA GLN A 561 70.89 -59.42 4.60
C GLN A 561 70.87 -57.91 4.92
N PRO A 562 70.56 -57.51 6.18
CA PRO A 562 70.53 -56.10 6.58
C PRO A 562 71.83 -55.33 6.27
N GLN A 563 72.96 -56.03 6.25
CA GLN A 563 74.28 -55.45 5.97
C GLN A 563 74.50 -55.09 4.50
N LEU A 564 73.79 -55.74 3.57
CA LEU A 564 73.81 -55.44 2.13
C LEU A 564 72.77 -54.37 1.75
N GLU A 565 71.77 -54.16 2.60
CA GLU A 565 70.63 -53.27 2.37
C GLU A 565 71.04 -51.78 2.26
N ASP A 566 72.10 -51.39 2.99
CA ASP A 566 72.66 -50.03 2.93
C ASP A 566 73.64 -49.82 1.75
N ALA A 567 74.32 -50.87 1.28
CA ALA A 567 75.24 -50.79 0.14
C ALA A 567 74.52 -50.70 -1.21
N LEU A 568 73.40 -51.43 -1.37
CA LEU A 568 72.58 -51.45 -2.59
C LEU A 568 71.66 -50.22 -2.76
N ARG A 569 71.63 -49.32 -1.77
CA ARG A 569 70.89 -48.04 -1.86
C ARG A 569 71.68 -46.91 -2.55
N ILE A 570 73.00 -47.07 -2.74
CA ILE A 570 73.90 -45.96 -3.09
C ILE A 570 74.78 -46.27 -4.33
N ALA A 571 74.76 -47.49 -4.89
CA ALA A 571 75.57 -47.89 -6.05
C ALA A 571 74.81 -48.84 -7.00
N ASP A 572 75.23 -48.90 -8.28
CA ASP A 572 74.71 -49.82 -9.29
C ASP A 572 75.08 -51.29 -8.94
N PHE A 573 74.32 -52.28 -9.41
CA PHE A 573 74.44 -53.69 -8.95
C PHE A 573 75.88 -54.24 -9.09
N GLU A 574 76.59 -53.86 -10.16
CA GLU A 574 78.00 -54.23 -10.37
C GLU A 574 78.94 -53.61 -9.33
N GLU A 575 78.75 -52.34 -8.97
CA GLU A 575 79.56 -51.67 -7.94
C GLU A 575 79.27 -52.22 -6.54
N ALA A 576 78.00 -52.54 -6.25
CA ALA A 576 77.60 -53.14 -4.98
C ALA A 576 78.17 -54.55 -4.79
N MET A 577 78.25 -55.35 -5.86
CA MET A 577 78.85 -56.69 -5.83
C MET A 577 80.39 -56.65 -5.85
N ALA A 578 81.02 -55.61 -6.39
CA ALA A 578 82.49 -55.48 -6.40
C ALA A 578 83.08 -55.06 -5.04
N ALA A 579 82.26 -54.45 -4.16
CA ALA A 579 82.65 -54.05 -2.81
C ALA A 579 82.55 -55.18 -1.76
N TYR A 580 82.05 -56.35 -2.16
CA TYR A 580 81.79 -57.52 -1.32
C TYR A 580 82.64 -58.71 -1.80
#